data_AF-A0A962D167-F1
#
_entry.id   AF-A0A962D167-F1
#
_cell.length_a   1.000
_cell.length_b   1.000
_cell.length_c   1.000
_cell.angle_alpha   90.00
_cell.angle_beta   90.00
_cell.angle_gamma   90.00
#
_symmetry.space_group_name_H-M   'P 1'
#
loop_
_entity.id
_entity.type
_entity.pdbx_description
1 polymer ?
#
loop_
_entity_poly.entity_id
_entity_poly.type
_entity_poly.pdbx_seq_one_letter_code
_entity_poly.pdbx_strand_id
1 'polypeptide(L)'
;MNYKFIYFLLLVSSTSFSATITVADAAGGAINSNGLCSITEAIEAANSDTAVGDCPAGDAGSDTIELTVGVVLTERYESSVTHGGTGT
;
A
#
# COMPACT_ATOMS: atom_id res chain seq x y z
N MET A 1 -11.31 -39.99 29.66
CA MET A 1 -10.40 -38.84 29.49
C MET A 1 -11.21 -37.64 29.02
N ASN A 2 -10.96 -36.48 29.64
CA ASN A 2 -11.81 -35.31 29.64
C ASN A 2 -11.56 -34.40 28.42
N TYR A 3 -12.60 -34.11 27.65
CA TYR A 3 -12.64 -33.14 26.53
C TYR A 3 -12.45 -31.67 26.98
N LYS A 4 -12.21 -31.44 28.27
CA LYS A 4 -11.91 -30.13 28.88
C LYS A 4 -10.58 -29.53 28.43
N PHE A 5 -9.82 -30.19 27.55
CA PHE A 5 -8.53 -29.71 27.06
C PHE A 5 -8.58 -28.97 25.71
N ILE A 6 -9.75 -28.89 25.06
CA ILE A 6 -9.90 -28.31 23.70
C ILE A 6 -10.36 -26.83 23.71
N TYR A 7 -10.72 -26.28 24.88
CA TYR A 7 -11.25 -24.90 24.99
C TYR A 7 -10.24 -23.83 25.38
N PHE A 8 -8.94 -24.04 25.15
CA PHE A 8 -7.99 -22.92 25.13
C PHE A 8 -7.87 -22.40 23.69
N LEU A 9 -9.03 -22.02 23.14
CA LEU A 9 -9.13 -21.25 21.91
C LEU A 9 -8.44 -19.91 22.19
N LEU A 10 -7.18 -19.82 21.78
CA LEU A 10 -6.39 -18.60 21.68
C LEU A 10 -7.17 -17.61 20.79
N LEU A 11 -7.96 -16.75 21.43
CA LEU A 11 -8.39 -15.48 20.87
C LEU A 11 -7.16 -14.58 20.78
N VAL A 12 -6.28 -14.86 19.81
CA VAL A 12 -5.27 -13.88 19.42
C VAL A 12 -6.05 -12.76 18.76
N SER A 13 -6.25 -11.67 19.49
CA SER A 13 -6.81 -10.46 18.92
C SER A 13 -5.81 -9.97 17.87
N SER A 14 -6.15 -10.11 16.58
CA SER A 14 -5.37 -9.51 15.51
C SER A 14 -5.52 -7.99 15.63
N THR A 15 -4.51 -7.33 16.18
CA THR A 15 -4.40 -5.88 16.08
C THR A 15 -4.24 -5.54 14.61
N SER A 16 -5.32 -5.07 13.97
CA SER A 16 -5.21 -4.45 12.66
C SER A 16 -4.44 -3.15 12.84
N PHE A 17 -3.18 -3.15 12.43
CA PHE A 17 -2.42 -1.92 12.24
C PHE A 17 -2.83 -1.33 10.88
N SER A 18 -2.84 -0.01 10.82
CA SER A 18 -3.11 0.75 9.61
C SER A 18 -1.87 1.60 9.36
N ALA A 19 -1.16 1.36 8.26
CA ALA A 19 0.02 2.16 7.96
C ALA A 19 -0.41 3.54 7.49
N THR A 20 0.39 4.55 7.80
CA THR A 20 0.30 5.86 7.14
C THR A 20 1.48 5.98 6.18
N ILE A 21 1.18 6.05 4.88
CA ILE A 21 2.17 6.21 3.81
C ILE A 21 2.13 7.68 3.35
N THR A 22 3.19 8.42 3.64
CA THR A 22 3.29 9.85 3.33
C THR A 22 3.82 10.05 1.91
N VAL A 23 3.04 10.75 1.08
CA VAL A 23 3.45 11.20 -0.25
C VAL A 23 4.18 12.54 -0.11
N ALA A 24 5.43 12.54 -0.55
CA ALA A 24 6.34 13.70 -0.51
C ALA A 24 6.84 14.11 -1.91
N ASP A 25 6.59 13.30 -2.94
CA ASP A 25 6.85 13.67 -4.33
C ASP A 25 5.61 14.35 -4.96
N ALA A 26 5.82 15.53 -5.54
CA ALA A 26 4.78 16.27 -6.25
C ALA A 26 4.54 15.72 -7.67
N ALA A 27 5.50 14.99 -8.24
CA ALA A 27 5.39 14.33 -9.53
C ALA A 27 4.62 13.00 -9.36
N GLY A 28 3.32 13.03 -9.64
CA GLY A 28 2.40 11.98 -9.22
C GLY A 28 2.10 10.88 -10.25
N GLY A 29 2.92 10.73 -11.30
CA GLY A 29 2.56 9.88 -12.44
C GLY A 29 3.28 8.53 -12.52
N ALA A 30 4.49 8.41 -11.97
CA ALA A 30 5.37 7.28 -12.25
C ALA A 30 6.13 6.80 -11.01
N ILE A 31 6.45 5.51 -10.99
CA ILE A 31 7.40 4.92 -10.04
C ILE A 31 8.80 5.44 -10.37
N ASN A 32 9.48 6.04 -9.40
CA ASN A 32 10.79 6.64 -9.65
C ASN A 32 11.64 6.65 -8.37
N SER A 33 12.95 6.42 -8.51
CA SER A 33 13.84 6.29 -7.34
C SER A 33 14.56 7.61 -7.03
N ASN A 34 13.80 8.64 -6.68
CA ASN A 34 14.32 9.98 -6.38
C ASN A 34 14.50 10.24 -4.86
N GLY A 35 14.24 9.25 -4.02
CA GLY A 35 14.27 9.34 -2.56
C GLY A 35 12.98 9.88 -1.94
N LEU A 36 11.92 10.10 -2.72
CA LEU A 36 10.63 10.60 -2.27
C LEU A 36 9.52 9.65 -2.69
N CYS A 37 8.63 9.35 -1.76
CA CYS A 37 7.45 8.54 -2.02
C CYS A 37 6.43 9.32 -2.89
N SER A 38 6.20 8.86 -4.12
CA SER A 38 5.18 9.38 -5.03
C SER A 38 3.80 8.77 -4.77
N ILE A 39 2.75 9.39 -5.31
CA ILE A 39 1.37 8.88 -5.16
C ILE A 39 1.17 7.48 -5.77
N THR A 40 1.81 7.20 -6.91
CA THR A 40 1.71 5.89 -7.56
C THR A 40 2.37 4.82 -6.71
N GLU A 41 3.58 5.09 -6.20
CA GLU A 41 4.30 4.19 -5.31
C GLU A 41 3.55 3.95 -4.00
N ALA A 42 2.95 5.00 -3.42
CA ALA A 42 2.18 4.88 -2.20
C ALA A 42 0.95 3.99 -2.37
N ILE A 43 0.24 4.13 -3.50
CA ILE A 43 -0.92 3.31 -3.83
C ILE A 43 -0.51 1.85 -4.05
N GLU A 44 0.55 1.58 -4.79
CA GLU A 44 1.02 0.20 -4.99
C GLU A 44 1.53 -0.42 -3.68
N ALA A 45 2.23 0.34 -2.85
CA ALA A 45 2.73 -0.13 -1.57
C ALA A 45 1.61 -0.47 -0.58
N ALA A 46 0.56 0.35 -0.52
CA ALA A 46 -0.64 0.09 0.26
C ALA A 46 -1.42 -1.14 -0.23
N ASN A 47 -1.56 -1.31 -1.55
CA ASN A 47 -2.33 -2.42 -2.11
C ASN A 47 -1.63 -3.78 -1.99
N SER A 48 -0.30 -3.77 -1.95
CA SER A 48 0.51 -4.99 -1.95
C SER A 48 1.13 -5.33 -0.60
N ASP A 49 0.92 -4.48 0.42
CA ASP A 49 1.58 -4.57 1.73
C ASP A 49 3.10 -4.75 1.60
N THR A 50 3.70 -4.16 0.57
CA THR A 50 5.10 -4.34 0.20
C THR A 50 5.71 -2.98 -0.17
N ALA A 51 6.98 -2.76 0.16
CA ALA A 51 7.65 -1.51 -0.22
C ALA A 51 7.76 -1.41 -1.76
N VAL A 52 7.42 -0.24 -2.30
CA VAL A 52 7.48 0.07 -3.74
C VAL A 52 8.25 1.36 -3.94
N GLY A 53 9.29 1.31 -4.77
CA GLY A 53 10.17 2.47 -4.98
C GLY A 53 10.74 2.98 -3.67
N ASP A 54 10.54 4.27 -3.40
CA ASP A 54 10.95 4.93 -2.15
C ASP A 54 9.85 4.99 -1.07
N CYS A 55 8.70 4.33 -1.30
CA CYS A 55 7.64 4.21 -0.30
C CYS A 55 7.83 2.99 0.60
N PRO A 56 7.57 3.12 1.92
CA PRO A 56 7.51 1.98 2.82
C PRO A 56 6.32 1.06 2.47
N ALA A 57 6.38 -0.18 2.93
CA ALA A 57 5.26 -1.12 2.81
C ALA A 57 4.02 -0.65 3.59
N GLY A 58 2.84 -0.97 3.07
CA GLY A 58 1.58 -0.93 3.83
C GLY A 58 1.51 -2.00 4.91
N ASP A 59 0.43 -1.96 5.70
CA ASP A 59 0.13 -2.99 6.70
C ASP A 59 -1.10 -3.80 6.29
N ALA A 60 -1.15 -5.06 6.72
CA ALA A 60 -2.31 -5.91 6.49
C ALA A 60 -3.59 -5.25 7.05
N GLY A 61 -4.46 -4.78 6.14
CA GLY A 61 -5.68 -4.09 6.51
C GLY A 61 -5.96 -2.91 5.59
N SER A 62 -6.39 -1.79 6.19
CA SER A 62 -6.59 -0.53 5.47
C SER A 62 -5.45 0.39 5.82
N ASP A 63 -4.80 0.97 4.82
CA ASP A 63 -3.81 2.02 5.02
C ASP A 63 -4.42 3.41 4.84
N THR A 64 -3.66 4.42 5.28
CA THR A 64 -3.91 5.84 5.02
C THR A 64 -2.80 6.38 4.14
N ILE A 65 -3.16 7.00 3.02
CA ILE A 65 -2.21 7.74 2.17
C ILE A 65 -2.32 9.22 2.54
N GLU A 66 -1.24 9.79 3.07
CA GLU A 66 -1.17 11.20 3.49
C GLU A 66 -0.49 12.05 2.41
N LEU A 67 -1.20 13.04 1.87
CA LEU A 67 -0.66 13.97 0.89
C LEU A 67 -0.11 15.22 1.58
N THR A 68 1.23 15.33 1.67
CA THR A 68 1.89 16.50 2.29
C THR A 68 2.34 17.55 1.27
N VAL A 69 2.26 17.21 -0.02
CA VAL A 69 2.61 18.06 -1.15
C VAL A 69 1.46 18.12 -2.16
N GLY A 70 1.47 19.14 -3.02
CA GLY A 70 0.54 19.22 -4.14
C GLY A 70 0.89 18.17 -5.19
N VAL A 71 0.00 17.20 -5.40
CA VAL A 71 0.19 16.13 -6.39
C VAL A 71 -0.43 16.54 -7.72
N VAL A 72 0.34 16.46 -8.80
CA VAL A 72 -0.17 16.66 -10.17
C VAL A 72 -0.06 15.35 -10.95
N LEU A 73 -1.20 14.88 -11.47
CA LEU A 73 -1.29 13.66 -12.27
C LEU A 73 -1.25 14.02 -13.76
N THR A 74 -0.05 14.12 -14.34
CA THR A 74 0.13 14.42 -15.77
C THR A 74 0.31 13.18 -16.64
N GLU A 75 0.61 12.03 -16.02
CA GLU A 75 0.91 10.78 -16.70
C GLU A 75 0.09 9.64 -16.08
N ARG A 76 -0.31 8.67 -16.90
CA ARG A 76 -0.98 7.45 -16.44
C ARG A 76 0.08 6.39 -16.15
N TYR A 77 0.03 5.83 -14.96
CA TYR A 77 0.71 4.58 -14.64
C TYR A 77 -0.15 3.37 -15.00
N GLU A 78 0.45 2.34 -15.59
CA GLU A 78 -0.18 1.06 -15.90
C GLU A 78 0.84 -0.05 -15.71
N SER A 79 0.62 -0.93 -14.73
CA SER A 79 1.52 -2.04 -14.43
C SER A 79 1.24 -3.28 -15.28
N SER A 80 0.10 -3.35 -15.98
CA SER A 80 -0.25 -4.48 -16.85
C SER A 80 0.15 -4.23 -18.31
N VAL A 81 1.15 -4.97 -18.79
CA VAL A 81 1.50 -5.01 -20.23
C VAL A 81 0.44 -5.70 -21.08
N THR A 82 -0.47 -6.47 -20.46
CA THR A 82 -1.45 -7.31 -21.17
C THR A 82 -2.81 -6.65 -21.26
N HIS A 83 -3.26 -5.97 -20.19
CA HIS A 83 -4.61 -5.42 -20.11
C HIS A 83 -4.66 -3.89 -20.14
N GLY A 84 -3.53 -3.21 -19.93
CA GLY A 84 -3.31 -1.83 -20.37
C GLY A 84 -4.35 -0.77 -19.96
N GLY A 85 -4.20 0.42 -20.54
CA GLY A 85 -5.21 1.49 -20.48
C GLY A 85 -6.33 1.39 -21.52
N THR A 86 -6.38 0.32 -22.30
CA THR A 86 -7.31 0.17 -23.43
C THR A 86 -8.61 -0.54 -23.08
N GLY A 87 -8.66 -1.22 -21.92
CA GLY A 87 -9.89 -1.87 -21.43
C GLY A 87 -10.41 -2.99 -22.33
N THR A 88 -9.53 -3.65 -23.08
CA THR A 88 -9.85 -4.74 -24.02
C THR A 88 -9.05 -5.98 -23.74
#